data_AF-A0A8H8X155-F1
#
_entry.id   AF-A0A8H8X155-F1
#
_cell.length_a   1.000
_cell.length_b   1.000
_cell.length_c   1.000
_cell.angle_alpha   90.00
_cell.angle_beta   90.00
_cell.angle_gamma   90.00
#
_symmetry.space_group_name_H-M   'P 1'
#
loop_
_entity.id
_entity.type
_entity.pdbx_description
1 polymer ?
#
loop_
_entity_poly.entity_id
_entity_poly.type
_entity_poly.pdbx_seq_one_letter_code
_entity_poly.pdbx_strand_id
1 'polypeptide(L)'
;MGIHPGDQNGPRPPKRELHITAYFVPQAWVNDYAVEVDPEGETEFDVAPELRAMGRKNAMNLDREHQLRDDLRYAAAAPQWVKDWSGPFEVLLRNPDEVEALFED
;
A
#
# COMPACT_ATOMS: atom_id res chain seq x y z
N MET A 1 -49.98 20.47 -15.14
CA MET A 1 -49.04 19.71 -16.01
C MET A 1 -47.66 20.28 -15.77
N GLY A 2 -46.64 19.58 -15.28
CA GLY A 2 -46.50 18.19 -14.83
C GLY A 2 -45.31 18.13 -13.87
N ILE A 3 -45.28 17.07 -13.06
CA ILE A 3 -44.19 16.72 -12.15
C ILE A 3 -43.03 16.16 -13.01
N HIS A 4 -41.76 16.48 -12.71
CA HIS A 4 -40.71 15.51 -12.35
C HIS A 4 -39.31 16.16 -12.20
N PRO A 5 -38.52 15.70 -11.21
CA PRO A 5 -37.27 16.31 -10.75
C PRO A 5 -36.08 15.85 -11.60
N GLY A 6 -35.40 16.80 -12.25
CA GLY A 6 -34.17 16.52 -12.96
C GLY A 6 -33.00 16.35 -11.99
N ASP A 7 -32.55 15.11 -11.85
CA ASP A 7 -31.13 14.75 -11.77
C ASP A 7 -30.27 15.50 -10.72
N GLN A 8 -30.35 15.05 -9.46
CA GLN A 8 -29.22 15.18 -8.53
C GLN A 8 -28.17 14.10 -8.80
N ASN A 9 -27.62 14.08 -10.01
CA ASN A 9 -26.47 13.25 -10.38
C ASN A 9 -25.31 14.17 -10.79
N GLY A 10 -24.99 15.14 -9.92
CA GLY A 10 -23.62 15.65 -9.90
C GLY A 10 -22.70 14.48 -9.56
N PRO A 11 -21.51 14.34 -10.18
CA PRO A 11 -20.57 13.31 -9.79
C PRO A 11 -20.39 13.42 -8.28
N ARG A 12 -20.66 12.33 -7.55
CA ARG A 12 -20.29 12.26 -6.14
C ARG A 12 -18.84 12.74 -6.06
N PRO A 13 -18.46 13.63 -5.13
CA PRO A 13 -17.05 13.89 -4.92
C PRO A 13 -16.36 12.52 -4.78
N PRO A 14 -15.22 12.29 -5.47
CA PRO A 14 -14.56 10.99 -5.38
C PRO A 14 -14.40 10.69 -3.90
N LYS A 15 -14.95 9.54 -3.51
CA LYS A 15 -14.86 9.00 -2.15
C LYS A 15 -13.39 9.11 -1.76
N ARG A 16 -13.05 9.95 -0.77
CA ARG A 16 -11.67 10.34 -0.41
C ARG A 16 -10.71 9.21 -0.77
N GLU A 17 -9.87 9.45 -1.76
CA GLU A 17 -8.81 8.52 -2.13
C GLU A 17 -7.82 8.52 -0.98
N LEU A 18 -8.08 7.65 -0.01
CA LEU A 18 -7.17 7.36 1.08
C LEU A 18 -5.95 6.71 0.44
N HIS A 19 -4.87 7.48 0.35
CA HIS A 19 -3.58 7.01 -0.13
C HIS A 19 -2.80 6.46 1.05
N ILE A 20 -2.31 5.24 0.91
CA ILE A 20 -1.49 4.59 1.93
C ILE A 20 -0.14 4.37 1.30
N THR A 21 0.88 5.09 1.76
CA THR A 21 2.23 4.93 1.25
C THR A 21 2.96 3.85 2.03
N ALA A 22 3.51 2.87 1.31
CA ALA A 22 4.49 1.94 1.83
C ALA A 22 5.91 2.40 1.44
N TYR A 23 6.87 2.14 2.32
CA TYR A 23 8.30 2.40 2.15
C TYR A 23 9.04 1.07 2.10
N PHE A 24 9.75 0.82 1.00
CA PHE A 24 10.58 -0.36 0.82
C PHE A 24 12.02 -0.09 1.26
N VAL A 25 12.51 -0.93 2.16
CA VAL A 25 13.87 -0.90 2.71
C VAL A 25 14.65 -2.05 2.12
N PRO A 26 15.45 -1.85 1.05
CA PRO A 26 16.30 -2.90 0.53
C PRO A 26 17.41 -3.22 1.54
N GLN A 27 17.66 -4.50 1.77
CA GLN A 27 18.73 -4.97 2.64
C GLN A 27 19.62 -5.97 1.90
N ALA A 28 20.86 -6.10 2.34
CA ALA A 28 21.78 -7.14 1.87
C ALA A 28 22.41 -7.87 3.04
N TRP A 29 22.69 -9.16 2.84
CA TRP A 29 23.43 -9.96 3.81
C TRP A 29 24.92 -9.59 3.75
N VAL A 30 25.43 -8.99 4.82
CA VAL A 30 26.84 -8.66 5.02
C VAL A 30 27.30 -9.27 6.33
N ASN A 31 28.23 -10.24 6.26
CA ASN A 31 28.74 -10.96 7.43
C ASN A 31 27.64 -11.58 8.32
N ASP A 32 26.61 -12.20 7.72
CA ASP A 32 25.47 -12.82 8.43
C ASP A 32 24.48 -11.82 9.06
N TYR A 33 24.64 -10.52 8.80
CA TYR A 33 23.70 -9.49 9.23
C TYR A 33 23.03 -8.85 8.01
N ALA A 34 21.71 -8.64 8.08
CA ALA A 34 20.98 -7.86 7.10
C ALA A 34 21.26 -6.38 7.38
N VAL A 35 21.88 -5.69 6.41
CA VAL A 35 22.15 -4.25 6.48
C VAL A 35 21.37 -3.54 5.38
N GLU A 36 20.81 -2.38 5.71
CA GLU A 36 20.15 -1.51 4.73
C GLU A 36 21.15 -1.09 3.66
N VAL A 37 20.72 -1.14 2.40
CA VAL A 37 21.55 -0.76 1.24
C VAL A 37 20.91 0.39 0.49
N ASP A 38 21.70 1.05 -0.36
CA ASP A 38 21.19 2.12 -1.20
C ASP A 38 20.11 1.58 -2.17
N PRO A 39 18.93 2.21 -2.23
CA PRO A 39 17.89 1.84 -3.16
C PRO A 39 18.25 2.23 -4.59
N GLU A 40 17.82 1.41 -5.57
CA GLU A 40 18.06 1.68 -6.99
C GLU A 40 17.16 2.79 -7.55
N GLY A 41 16.09 3.15 -6.84
CA GLY A 41 15.13 4.16 -7.26
C GLY A 41 14.12 4.51 -6.19
N GLU A 42 12.91 4.84 -6.62
CA GLU A 42 11.81 5.19 -5.72
C GLU A 42 11.46 4.01 -4.79
N THR A 43 11.51 4.23 -3.48
CA THR A 43 11.19 3.24 -2.44
C THR A 43 9.78 3.40 -1.90
N GLU A 44 9.10 4.50 -2.25
CA GLU A 44 7.78 4.85 -1.75
C GLU A 44 6.73 4.61 -2.82
N PHE A 45 5.70 3.83 -2.50
CA PHE A 45 4.62 3.54 -3.44
C PHE A 45 3.28 3.41 -2.73
N ASP A 46 2.21 3.72 -3.46
CA ASP A 46 0.85 3.62 -2.94
C ASP A 46 0.40 2.16 -2.89
N VAL A 47 0.01 1.71 -1.70
CA VAL A 47 -0.51 0.36 -1.44
C VAL A 47 -1.99 0.36 -1.09
N ALA A 48 -2.65 1.53 -1.04
CA ALA A 48 -4.08 1.62 -0.80
C ALA A 48 -4.96 0.66 -1.64
N PRO A 49 -4.77 0.53 -2.97
CA PRO A 49 -5.56 -0.42 -3.76
C PRO A 49 -5.29 -1.88 -3.36
N GLU A 50 -4.04 -2.21 -3.06
CA GLU A 50 -3.65 -3.57 -2.65
C GLU A 50 -4.18 -3.93 -1.27
N LEU A 51 -4.17 -2.97 -0.34
CA LEU A 51 -4.79 -3.10 0.98
C LEU A 51 -6.30 -3.35 0.86
N ARG A 52 -6.98 -2.61 -0.04
CA ARG A 52 -8.41 -2.86 -0.33
C ARG A 52 -8.65 -4.23 -0.93
N ALA A 53 -7.78 -4.68 -1.85
CA ALA A 53 -7.90 -5.97 -2.52
C ALA A 53 -7.67 -7.15 -1.55
N MET A 54 -6.66 -7.07 -0.66
CA MET A 54 -6.40 -8.10 0.35
C MET A 54 -7.46 -8.12 1.47
N GLY A 55 -8.16 -6.99 1.68
CA GLY A 55 -9.23 -6.83 2.65
C GLY A 55 -8.77 -6.47 4.07
N ARG A 56 -9.70 -5.92 4.86
CA ARG A 56 -9.43 -5.36 6.20
C ARG A 56 -8.63 -6.27 7.11
N LYS A 57 -8.99 -7.56 7.19
CA LYS A 57 -8.34 -8.50 8.10
C LYS A 57 -6.85 -8.64 7.80
N ASN A 58 -6.48 -8.72 6.52
CA ASN A 58 -5.08 -8.86 6.12
C ASN A 58 -4.34 -7.54 6.31
N ALA A 59 -4.95 -6.43 5.89
CA ALA A 59 -4.37 -5.10 6.06
C ALA A 59 -4.08 -4.76 7.54
N MET A 60 -4.97 -5.11 8.47
CA MET A 60 -4.75 -4.91 9.91
C MET A 60 -3.73 -5.89 10.52
N ASN A 61 -3.43 -7.02 9.85
CA ASN A 61 -2.43 -7.99 10.29
C ASN A 61 -1.05 -7.76 9.67
N LEU A 62 -0.86 -6.75 8.82
CA LEU A 62 0.43 -6.48 8.16
C LEU A 62 1.59 -6.41 9.15
N ASP A 63 1.44 -5.70 10.26
CA ASP A 63 2.49 -5.59 11.29
C ASP A 63 2.93 -6.95 11.87
N ARG A 64 1.98 -7.89 12.00
CA ARG A 64 2.23 -9.22 12.59
C ARG A 64 2.64 -10.26 11.57
N GLU A 65 2.11 -10.15 10.35
CA GLU A 65 2.29 -11.12 9.28
C GLU A 65 3.28 -10.56 8.26
N HIS A 66 4.56 -10.90 8.45
CA HIS A 66 5.65 -10.52 7.54
C HIS A 66 5.34 -10.88 6.08
N GLN A 67 4.72 -12.03 5.85
CA GLN A 67 4.33 -12.48 4.51
C GLN A 67 3.37 -11.51 3.81
N LEU A 68 2.47 -10.85 4.56
CA LEU A 68 1.55 -9.84 3.99
C LEU A 68 2.31 -8.56 3.63
N ARG A 69 3.29 -8.16 4.45
CA ARG A 69 4.16 -7.01 4.16
C ARG A 69 5.01 -7.26 2.94
N ASP A 70 5.51 -8.49 2.80
CA ASP A 70 6.28 -8.90 1.63
C ASP A 70 5.44 -8.89 0.36
N ASP A 71 4.16 -9.23 0.46
CA ASP A 71 3.23 -9.17 -0.68
C ASP A 71 3.05 -7.74 -1.22
N LEU A 72 3.17 -6.72 -0.36
CA LEU A 72 3.09 -5.31 -0.78
C LEU A 72 4.16 -4.92 -1.79
N ARG A 73 5.31 -5.62 -1.84
CA ARG A 73 6.34 -5.35 -2.87
C ARG A 73 5.82 -5.63 -4.29
N TYR A 74 4.80 -6.48 -4.41
CA TYR A 74 4.13 -6.78 -5.68
C TYR A 74 3.02 -5.80 -6.03
N ALA A 75 2.85 -4.75 -5.23
CA ALA A 75 1.82 -3.76 -5.45
C ALA A 75 1.85 -3.24 -6.90
N ALA A 76 0.68 -2.96 -7.46
CA ALA A 76 0.58 -2.40 -8.82
C ALA A 76 1.44 -1.12 -8.97
N ALA A 77 1.44 -0.26 -7.94
CA ALA A 77 2.24 0.95 -7.90
C ALA A 77 3.72 0.75 -7.55
N ALA A 78 4.12 -0.46 -7.11
CA ALA A 78 5.51 -0.72 -6.77
C ALA A 78 6.40 -0.73 -8.03
N PRO A 79 7.59 -0.10 -7.97
CA PRO A 79 8.50 -0.05 -9.10
C PRO A 79 9.09 -1.42 -9.42
N GLN A 80 9.52 -1.60 -10.67
CA GLN A 80 9.97 -2.90 -11.17
C GLN A 80 11.17 -3.45 -10.38
N TRP A 81 12.09 -2.58 -9.96
CA TRP A 81 13.29 -2.98 -9.20
C TRP A 81 12.91 -3.54 -7.82
N VAL A 82 11.87 -3.01 -7.17
CA VAL A 82 11.32 -3.54 -5.90
C VAL A 82 10.75 -4.95 -6.11
N LYS A 83 10.06 -5.17 -7.23
CA LYS A 83 9.49 -6.48 -7.60
C LYS A 83 10.56 -7.52 -7.93
N ASP A 84 11.67 -7.08 -8.53
CA ASP A 84 12.82 -7.93 -8.90
C ASP A 84 13.82 -8.14 -7.75
N TRP A 85 13.66 -7.40 -6.64
CA TRP A 85 14.59 -7.45 -5.52
C TRP A 85 14.68 -8.87 -4.93
N SER A 86 15.89 -9.42 -5.00
CA SER A 86 16.20 -10.80 -4.58
C SER A 86 16.88 -10.87 -3.21
N GLY A 87 17.23 -9.73 -2.61
CA GLY A 87 17.83 -9.65 -1.28
C GLY A 87 16.77 -9.67 -0.16
N PRO A 88 17.20 -9.70 1.12
CA PRO A 88 16.31 -9.36 2.22
C PRO A 88 15.80 -7.92 2.05
N PHE A 89 14.61 -7.66 2.56
CA PHE A 89 14.02 -6.33 2.53
C PHE A 89 13.01 -6.20 3.66
N GLU A 90 12.62 -4.97 3.94
CA GLU A 90 11.51 -4.69 4.84
C GLU A 90 10.54 -3.71 4.20
N VAL A 91 9.24 -3.93 4.34
CA VAL A 91 8.21 -3.00 3.86
C VAL A 91 7.54 -2.33 5.04
N LEU A 92 7.65 -1.02 5.17
CA LEU A 92 7.12 -0.23 6.27
C LEU A 92 5.93 0.61 5.77
N LEU A 93 4.83 0.62 6.52
CA LEU A 93 3.72 1.54 6.23
C LEU A 93 4.02 2.90 6.86
N ARG A 94 3.94 3.98 6.07
CA ARG A 94 4.12 5.35 6.58
C ARG A 94 2.91 5.81 7.40
N ASN A 95 1.72 5.37 7.03
CA ASN A 95 0.46 5.80 7.61
C ASN A 95 -0.41 4.57 7.97
N PRO A 96 0.00 3.77 8.96
CA PRO A 96 -0.77 2.60 9.37
C PRO A 96 -2.15 2.98 9.94
N ASP A 97 -2.30 4.16 10.56
CA ASP A 97 -3.58 4.66 11.08
C ASP A 97 -4.62 4.86 9.97
N GLU A 98 -4.18 5.31 8.78
CA GLU A 98 -5.05 5.51 7.63
C GLU A 98 -5.54 4.17 7.05
N VAL A 99 -4.86 3.06 7.34
CA VAL A 99 -5.28 1.72 6.90
C VAL A 99 -6.62 1.35 7.52
N GLU A 100 -6.88 1.71 8.78
CA GLU A 100 -8.18 1.48 9.40
C GLU A 100 -9.25 2.35 8.73
N ALA A 101 -8.95 3.63 8.50
CA ALA A 101 -9.83 4.58 7.82
C ALA A 101 -10.17 4.16 6.37
N LEU A 102 -9.28 3.41 5.70
CA LEU A 102 -9.53 2.83 4.37
C LEU A 102 -10.75 1.89 4.34
N PHE A 103 -11.09 1.27 5.48
CA PHE A 103 -12.20 0.32 5.63
C PHE A 103 -13.38 0.86 6.45
N GLU A 104 -13.27 2.06 7.04
CA GLU A 104 -14.42 2.77 7.60
C GLU A 104 -15.23 3.41 6.45
N ASP A 105 -16.47 2.95 6.25
CA ASP A 105 -17.45 3.46 5.28
C ASP A 105 -18.54 4.28 5.97
#